data_AF-A0A9D5Q3M7-F1
#
_entry.id   AF-A0A9D5Q3M7-F1
#
_cell.length_a   1.000
_cell.length_b   1.000
_cell.length_c   1.000
_cell.angle_alpha   90.00
_cell.angle_beta   90.00
_cell.angle_gamma   90.00
#
_symmetry.space_group_name_H-M   'P 1'
#
loop_
_entity.id
_entity.type
_entity.pdbx_description
1 polymer ?
#
loop_
_entity_poly.entity_id
_entity_poly.type
_entity_poly.pdbx_seq_one_letter_code
_entity_poly.pdbx_strand_id
1 'polypeptide(L)'
;EYGDESTGSRFIDSQWITSDIYVATVMGGQECFFGVNFADGRIKCYPTQSGGNQGYFLRLVRGGSYGVNQFSNNGNGTVTDASSGLTWQQGDSGSGMDWGDALSYCEQLSLGGATDWRLPNAKELQYIVDYTRSPDTTGSASIDAMFSSTQITNEAGQPDYPFYWTGTTHVKSNGMGDNAAYVSFGRALGYFQNQYMDVHGAGAQRSDPKSGNMSDYPQTHGPQGDVLRLHNYVRCVRGESTVTEGESYTGGTTIDQGGSSEPPSEPMSSQPPSGGEPPVEAQTACSGKSNGASCSFQAPHGTISGSCRSVGSSFACVP
;
A
#
# COMPACT_ATOMS: atom_id res chain seq x y z
N GLU A 1 -8.19 -18.67 8.24
CA GLU A 1 -7.53 -17.70 7.34
C GLU A 1 -7.20 -16.39 8.04
N TYR A 2 -7.88 -16.06 9.13
CA TYR A 2 -7.56 -14.94 10.03
C TYR A 2 -7.14 -15.47 11.40
N GLY A 3 -6.53 -14.63 12.23
CA GLY A 3 -6.23 -15.01 13.60
C GLY A 3 -7.50 -15.26 14.41
N ASP A 4 -7.47 -16.28 15.28
CA ASP A 4 -8.59 -16.63 16.14
C ASP A 4 -8.57 -15.80 17.42
N GLU A 5 -9.45 -14.80 17.50
CA GLU A 5 -9.55 -13.89 18.65
C GLU A 5 -9.94 -14.61 19.95
N SER A 6 -10.60 -15.77 19.88
CA SER A 6 -10.92 -16.58 21.06
C SER A 6 -9.68 -17.20 21.72
N THR A 7 -8.57 -17.27 20.98
CA THR A 7 -7.28 -17.79 21.46
C THR A 7 -6.29 -16.68 21.85
N GLY A 8 -6.72 -15.41 21.78
CA GLY A 8 -5.86 -14.25 22.01
C GLY A 8 -5.04 -13.80 20.79
N SER A 9 -5.23 -14.44 19.64
CA SER A 9 -4.71 -13.93 18.36
C SER A 9 -5.50 -12.69 17.93
N ARG A 10 -4.93 -11.85 17.07
CA ARG A 10 -5.65 -10.71 16.47
C ARG A 10 -6.19 -11.11 15.11
N PHE A 11 -7.28 -10.48 14.66
CA PHE A 11 -7.78 -10.65 13.29
C PHE A 11 -6.68 -10.52 12.21
N ILE A 12 -5.78 -9.55 12.40
CA ILE A 12 -4.64 -9.28 11.51
C ILE A 12 -3.48 -10.29 11.61
N ASP A 13 -3.58 -11.32 12.44
CA ASP A 13 -2.61 -12.41 12.47
C ASP A 13 -2.91 -13.40 11.31
N SER A 14 -2.99 -12.86 10.10
CA SER A 14 -3.24 -13.53 8.82
C SER A 14 -1.99 -13.44 7.95
N GLN A 15 -0.89 -14.07 8.38
CA GLN A 15 0.41 -13.96 7.73
C GLN A 15 0.59 -15.09 6.71
N TRP A 16 0.60 -14.77 5.41
CA TRP A 16 0.72 -15.76 4.34
C TRP A 16 2.11 -15.73 3.72
N ILE A 17 2.74 -16.90 3.61
CA ILE A 17 4.07 -17.04 3.02
C ILE A 17 4.04 -16.86 1.49
N THR A 18 5.03 -16.15 0.93
CA THR A 18 5.39 -16.22 -0.49
C THR A 18 6.72 -16.95 -0.68
N SER A 19 7.11 -17.17 -1.94
CA SER A 19 8.41 -17.75 -2.28
C SER A 19 9.55 -16.73 -2.34
N ASP A 20 9.28 -15.46 -2.03
CA ASP A 20 10.26 -14.38 -2.12
C ASP A 20 11.06 -14.30 -0.82
N ILE A 21 12.27 -14.87 -0.85
CA ILE A 21 13.22 -14.80 0.26
C ILE A 21 13.93 -13.45 0.20
N TYR A 22 13.99 -12.73 1.33
CA TYR A 22 14.74 -11.48 1.37
C TYR A 22 16.23 -11.77 1.30
N VAL A 23 16.92 -11.03 0.43
CA VAL A 23 18.35 -11.21 0.17
C VAL A 23 19.27 -10.66 1.27
N ALA A 24 18.70 -9.96 2.26
CA ALA A 24 19.39 -9.47 3.45
C ALA A 24 18.67 -9.95 4.73
N THR A 25 19.05 -9.38 5.86
CA THR A 25 18.50 -9.75 7.17
C THR A 25 17.66 -8.64 7.78
N VAL A 26 16.65 -9.00 8.56
CA VAL A 26 15.85 -8.06 9.38
C VAL A 26 16.13 -8.26 10.86
N MET A 27 15.67 -7.33 11.71
CA MET A 27 15.65 -7.46 13.18
C MET A 27 16.98 -7.92 13.79
N GLY A 28 18.10 -7.36 13.31
CA GLY A 28 19.43 -7.63 13.86
C GLY A 28 20.07 -8.95 13.43
N GLY A 29 19.73 -9.46 12.24
CA GLY A 29 20.43 -10.60 11.62
C GLY A 29 19.55 -11.81 11.31
N GLN A 30 18.22 -11.66 11.37
CA GLN A 30 17.29 -12.74 11.05
C GLN A 30 17.05 -12.83 9.55
N GLU A 31 17.26 -14.01 8.98
CA GLU A 31 16.74 -14.35 7.64
C GLU A 31 15.20 -14.29 7.64
N CYS A 32 14.61 -13.90 6.53
CA CYS A 32 13.17 -13.74 6.41
C CYS A 32 12.68 -13.95 4.98
N PHE A 33 11.38 -14.17 4.82
CA PHE A 33 10.68 -14.19 3.53
C PHE A 33 9.58 -13.14 3.52
N PHE A 34 9.29 -12.56 2.36
CA PHE A 34 8.13 -11.70 2.22
C PHE A 34 6.85 -12.51 2.34
N GLY A 35 5.88 -11.96 3.06
CA GLY A 35 4.55 -12.51 3.13
C GLY A 35 3.50 -11.43 2.93
N VAL A 36 2.33 -11.87 2.49
CA VAL A 36 1.15 -11.02 2.32
C VAL A 36 0.24 -11.21 3.52
N ASN A 37 -0.24 -10.11 4.09
CA ASN A 37 -1.29 -10.15 5.08
C ASN A 37 -2.65 -9.90 4.40
N PHE A 38 -3.44 -10.94 4.17
CA PHE A 38 -4.73 -10.78 3.48
C PHE A 38 -5.80 -10.06 4.34
N ALA A 39 -5.57 -9.86 5.63
CA ALA A 39 -6.48 -9.08 6.47
C ALA A 39 -6.42 -7.57 6.19
N ASP A 40 -5.27 -7.05 5.76
CA ASP A 40 -5.05 -5.60 5.60
C ASP A 40 -4.16 -5.20 4.41
N GLY A 41 -3.72 -6.16 3.61
CA GLY A 41 -2.96 -5.94 2.38
C GLY A 41 -1.50 -5.55 2.59
N ARG A 42 -0.96 -5.61 3.82
CA ARG A 42 0.48 -5.33 4.04
C ARG A 42 1.35 -6.44 3.49
N ILE A 43 2.50 -6.06 2.95
CA ILE A 43 3.56 -6.98 2.53
C ILE A 43 4.79 -6.65 3.34
N LYS A 44 5.37 -7.64 4.01
CA LYS A 44 6.60 -7.45 4.76
C LYS A 44 7.36 -8.75 4.92
N CYS A 45 8.62 -8.63 5.28
CA CYS A 45 9.43 -9.76 5.63
C CYS A 45 9.07 -10.32 7.01
N TYR A 46 8.89 -11.64 7.09
CA TYR A 46 8.67 -12.39 8.32
C TYR A 46 9.89 -13.27 8.60
N PRO A 47 10.49 -13.22 9.81
CA PRO A 47 11.63 -14.06 10.15
C PRO A 47 11.35 -15.54 9.93
N THR A 48 12.31 -16.26 9.34
CA THR A 48 12.21 -17.72 9.14
C THR A 48 12.15 -18.48 10.46
N GLN A 49 12.77 -17.93 11.50
CA GLN A 49 12.74 -18.45 12.86
C GLN A 49 11.80 -17.60 13.70
N SER A 50 10.56 -18.06 13.85
CA SER A 50 9.59 -17.33 14.67
C SER A 50 9.79 -17.63 16.15
N GLY A 51 9.98 -16.59 16.97
CA GLY A 51 10.03 -16.67 18.43
C GLY A 51 8.65 -16.89 19.05
N GLY A 52 7.89 -17.90 18.59
CA GLY A 52 6.57 -18.26 19.13
C GLY A 52 5.37 -18.06 18.19
N ASN A 53 5.57 -17.86 16.88
CA ASN A 53 4.45 -17.88 15.93
C ASN A 53 4.00 -19.35 15.71
N GLN A 54 2.70 -19.59 15.62
CA GLN A 54 2.15 -20.95 15.46
C GLN A 54 2.34 -21.52 14.03
N GLY A 55 2.95 -20.74 13.14
CA GLY A 55 3.17 -21.05 11.73
C GLY A 55 2.70 -19.91 10.83
N TYR A 56 2.84 -20.12 9.52
CA TYR A 56 2.35 -19.19 8.48
C TYR A 56 1.28 -19.88 7.65
N PHE A 57 0.32 -19.11 7.15
CA PHE A 57 -0.65 -19.64 6.20
C PHE A 57 0.03 -19.85 4.84
N LEU A 58 -0.31 -20.93 4.16
CA LEU A 58 0.22 -21.28 2.84
C LEU A 58 -0.91 -21.39 1.83
N ARG A 59 -0.71 -20.81 0.65
CA ARG A 59 -1.53 -21.05 -0.53
C ARG A 59 -0.64 -21.48 -1.68
N LEU A 60 -0.85 -22.69 -2.19
CA LEU A 60 -0.18 -23.16 -3.40
C LEU A 60 -0.94 -22.61 -4.61
N VAL A 61 -0.22 -21.96 -5.52
CA VAL A 61 -0.79 -21.34 -6.73
C VAL A 61 -0.18 -21.97 -7.99
N ARG A 62 -0.90 -21.86 -9.12
CA ARG A 62 -0.43 -22.28 -10.44
C ARG A 62 -0.62 -21.12 -11.42
N GLY A 63 0.29 -20.95 -12.37
CA GLY A 63 0.24 -19.87 -13.35
C GLY A 63 1.64 -19.40 -13.76
N GLY A 64 1.69 -18.30 -14.50
CA GLY A 64 2.95 -17.62 -14.82
C GLY A 64 3.54 -16.90 -13.61
N SER A 65 4.80 -16.48 -13.74
CA SER A 65 5.48 -15.65 -12.74
C SER A 65 4.94 -14.22 -12.76
N TYR A 66 4.64 -13.68 -11.58
CA TYR A 66 4.31 -12.27 -11.39
C TYR A 66 5.59 -11.44 -11.28
N GLY A 67 5.57 -10.16 -11.70
CA GLY A 67 6.73 -9.27 -11.61
C GLY A 67 7.87 -9.60 -12.58
N VAL A 68 7.58 -10.27 -13.71
CA VAL A 68 8.57 -10.43 -14.79
C VAL A 68 8.45 -9.24 -15.74
N ASN A 69 9.31 -8.25 -15.52
CA ASN A 69 9.32 -7.01 -16.30
C ASN A 69 10.12 -7.12 -17.60
N GLN A 70 9.79 -6.27 -18.57
CA GLN A 70 10.54 -6.07 -19.82
C GLN A 70 10.79 -4.57 -20.01
N PHE A 71 11.69 -4.03 -19.18
CA PHE A 71 12.00 -2.61 -19.17
C PHE A 71 12.82 -2.17 -20.39
N SER A 72 12.46 -1.02 -20.94
CA SER A 72 13.21 -0.31 -21.98
C SER A 72 13.29 1.18 -21.65
N ASN A 73 14.52 1.72 -21.67
CA ASN A 73 14.74 3.15 -21.49
C ASN A 73 14.44 3.88 -22.80
N ASN A 74 13.53 4.85 -22.75
CA ASN A 74 13.09 5.59 -23.93
C ASN A 74 14.01 6.77 -24.29
N GLY A 75 15.06 7.04 -23.50
CA GLY A 75 16.02 8.12 -23.74
C GLY A 75 15.47 9.53 -23.48
N ASN A 76 14.27 9.64 -22.90
CA ASN A 76 13.54 10.89 -22.67
C ASN A 76 13.11 11.08 -21.20
N GLY A 77 13.78 10.37 -20.28
CA GLY A 77 13.46 10.36 -18.85
C GLY A 77 12.33 9.39 -18.46
N THR A 78 11.95 8.48 -19.35
CA THR A 78 10.91 7.47 -19.09
C THR A 78 11.40 6.04 -19.36
N VAL A 79 10.79 5.08 -18.69
CA VAL A 79 11.03 3.64 -18.85
C VAL A 79 9.70 2.97 -19.18
N THR A 80 9.63 2.26 -20.30
CA THR A 80 8.45 1.45 -20.65
C THR A 80 8.66 0.02 -20.18
N ASP A 81 7.64 -0.57 -19.57
CA ASP A 81 7.59 -1.98 -19.25
C ASP A 81 6.64 -2.70 -20.22
N ALA A 82 7.20 -3.46 -21.16
CA ALA A 82 6.40 -4.12 -22.18
C ALA A 82 5.51 -5.25 -21.63
N SER A 83 5.80 -5.79 -20.43
CA SER A 83 4.97 -6.84 -19.83
C SER A 83 3.69 -6.31 -19.22
N SER A 84 3.72 -5.10 -18.64
CA SER A 84 2.55 -4.44 -18.05
C SER A 84 1.89 -3.42 -18.97
N GLY A 85 2.57 -3.00 -20.05
CA GLY A 85 2.10 -1.92 -20.93
C GLY A 85 2.23 -0.53 -20.31
N LEU A 86 2.77 -0.42 -19.09
CA LEU A 86 2.93 0.83 -18.37
C LEU A 86 4.21 1.56 -18.78
N THR A 87 4.18 2.88 -18.71
CA THR A 87 5.37 3.72 -18.83
C THR A 87 5.58 4.50 -17.54
N TRP A 88 6.82 4.51 -17.08
CA TRP A 88 7.22 5.02 -15.77
C TRP A 88 8.14 6.22 -15.91
N GLN A 89 8.07 7.10 -14.93
CA GLN A 89 9.11 8.09 -14.69
C GLN A 89 10.42 7.35 -14.36
N GLN A 90 11.51 7.66 -15.10
CA GLN A 90 12.80 7.01 -14.86
C GLN A 90 13.48 7.50 -13.58
N GLY A 91 13.42 8.80 -13.32
CA GLY A 91 13.79 9.40 -12.03
C GLY A 91 12.65 9.34 -11.03
N ASP A 92 12.90 9.82 -9.82
CA ASP A 92 11.87 10.06 -8.81
C ASP A 92 11.69 11.57 -8.57
N SER A 93 10.85 11.91 -7.59
CA SER A 93 10.59 13.29 -7.20
C SER A 93 11.79 14.05 -6.64
N GLY A 94 12.91 13.39 -6.32
CA GLY A 94 14.11 14.00 -5.72
C GLY A 94 13.97 14.43 -4.25
N SER A 95 12.74 14.60 -3.76
CA SER A 95 12.41 14.86 -2.36
C SER A 95 11.08 14.22 -1.96
N GLY A 96 10.90 13.99 -0.66
CA GLY A 96 9.63 13.51 -0.12
C GLY A 96 8.56 14.61 -0.10
N MET A 97 7.30 14.21 -0.25
CA MET A 97 6.11 15.08 -0.19
C MET A 97 4.96 14.35 0.50
N ASP A 98 3.96 15.08 0.98
CA ASP A 98 2.76 14.46 1.52
C ASP A 98 1.93 13.79 0.41
N TRP A 99 0.89 13.05 0.80
CA TRP A 99 0.14 12.25 -0.18
C TRP A 99 -0.69 13.09 -1.14
N GLY A 100 -1.18 14.26 -0.71
CA GLY A 100 -1.95 15.17 -1.55
C GLY A 100 -1.06 15.87 -2.58
N ASP A 101 0.12 16.30 -2.15
CA ASP A 101 1.15 16.85 -3.01
C ASP A 101 1.68 15.79 -3.99
N ALA A 102 1.76 14.52 -3.58
CA ALA A 102 2.15 13.40 -4.45
C ALA A 102 1.19 13.17 -5.62
N LEU A 103 -0.11 13.22 -5.35
CA LEU A 103 -1.14 13.16 -6.40
C LEU A 103 -0.97 14.34 -7.37
N SER A 104 -0.90 15.55 -6.81
CA SER A 104 -0.76 16.79 -7.58
C SER A 104 0.51 16.82 -8.43
N TYR A 105 1.63 16.32 -7.88
CA TYR A 105 2.90 16.22 -8.58
C TYR A 105 2.79 15.37 -9.85
N CYS A 106 2.18 14.18 -9.76
CA CYS A 106 2.03 13.33 -10.92
C CYS A 106 1.04 13.92 -11.94
N GLU A 107 -0.10 14.45 -11.50
CA GLU A 107 -1.10 15.04 -12.41
C GLU A 107 -0.58 16.26 -13.19
N GLN A 108 0.39 16.99 -12.62
CA GLN A 108 1.01 18.16 -13.25
C GLN A 108 2.30 17.82 -14.00
N LEU A 109 2.79 16.58 -13.93
CA LEU A 109 4.04 16.18 -14.56
C LEU A 109 3.93 16.27 -16.08
N SER A 110 4.88 16.96 -16.71
CA SER A 110 5.10 16.92 -18.16
C SER A 110 6.48 16.34 -18.42
N LEU A 111 6.53 15.11 -18.94
CA LEU A 111 7.76 14.33 -19.11
C LEU A 111 7.65 13.40 -20.31
N GLY A 112 8.74 13.23 -21.06
CA GLY A 112 8.78 12.34 -22.22
C GLY A 112 7.80 12.71 -23.34
N GLY A 113 7.32 13.96 -23.37
CA GLY A 113 6.28 14.42 -24.30
C GLY A 113 4.85 14.05 -23.89
N ALA A 114 4.63 13.62 -22.65
CA ALA A 114 3.35 13.20 -22.11
C ALA A 114 2.96 13.99 -20.85
N THR A 115 1.65 14.13 -20.61
CA THR A 115 1.05 14.89 -19.51
C THR A 115 -0.06 14.12 -18.78
N ASP A 116 -0.25 12.84 -19.12
CA ASP A 116 -1.26 11.92 -18.57
C ASP A 116 -0.66 11.03 -17.46
N TRP A 117 0.21 11.63 -16.64
CA TRP A 117 0.88 10.94 -15.54
C TRP A 117 -0.01 10.87 -14.30
N ARG A 118 0.12 9.79 -13.54
CA ARG A 118 -0.60 9.56 -12.29
C ARG A 118 0.29 8.88 -11.26
N LEU A 119 -0.13 8.96 -9.99
CA LEU A 119 0.47 8.18 -8.93
C LEU A 119 0.10 6.69 -9.16
N PRO A 120 1.05 5.75 -9.09
CA PRO A 120 0.77 4.32 -9.31
C PRO A 120 -0.06 3.76 -8.17
N ASN A 121 -0.94 2.80 -8.44
CA ASN A 121 -1.59 2.06 -7.36
C ASN A 121 -0.60 1.10 -6.68
N ALA A 122 -0.99 0.54 -5.53
CA ALA A 122 -0.15 -0.36 -4.75
C ALA A 122 0.32 -1.60 -5.53
N LYS A 123 -0.54 -2.22 -6.34
CA LYS A 123 -0.16 -3.38 -7.15
C LYS A 123 0.87 -3.02 -8.22
N GLU A 124 0.70 -1.88 -8.89
CA GLU A 124 1.63 -1.40 -9.92
C GLU A 124 3.00 -1.08 -9.34
N LEU A 125 3.06 -0.37 -8.20
CA LEU A 125 4.33 -0.02 -7.59
C LEU A 125 5.03 -1.25 -7.00
N GLN A 126 4.27 -2.20 -6.46
CA GLN A 126 4.83 -3.47 -6.00
C GLN A 126 5.31 -4.33 -7.18
N TYR A 127 4.65 -4.27 -8.34
CA TYR A 127 5.00 -5.04 -9.54
C TYR A 127 6.42 -4.77 -10.07
N ILE A 128 7.00 -3.62 -9.74
CA ILE A 128 8.36 -3.23 -10.15
C ILE A 128 9.40 -3.40 -9.04
N VAL A 129 9.03 -4.01 -7.90
CA VAL A 129 9.99 -4.36 -6.85
C VAL A 129 10.87 -5.52 -7.33
N ASP A 130 12.18 -5.35 -7.23
CA ASP A 130 13.15 -6.40 -7.47
C ASP A 130 13.64 -6.96 -6.13
N TYR A 131 13.06 -8.08 -5.71
CA TYR A 131 13.39 -8.76 -4.46
C TYR A 131 14.80 -9.38 -4.43
N THR A 132 15.52 -9.39 -5.56
CA THR A 132 16.92 -9.83 -5.61
C THR A 132 17.90 -8.73 -5.19
N ARG A 133 17.42 -7.50 -4.97
CA ARG A 133 18.21 -6.31 -4.70
C ARG A 133 17.84 -5.70 -3.36
N SER A 134 18.84 -5.17 -2.65
CA SER A 134 18.61 -4.40 -1.42
C SER A 134 19.81 -3.50 -1.12
N PRO A 135 19.65 -2.49 -0.24
CA PRO A 135 20.77 -1.65 0.18
C PRO A 135 21.94 -2.46 0.76
N ASP A 136 21.64 -3.52 1.53
CA ASP A 136 22.67 -4.35 2.19
C ASP A 136 23.29 -5.41 1.26
N THR A 137 22.60 -5.82 0.20
CA THR A 137 23.07 -6.88 -0.70
C THR A 137 23.79 -6.31 -1.92
N THR A 138 23.17 -5.33 -2.57
CA THR A 138 23.62 -4.80 -3.85
C THR A 138 24.05 -3.33 -3.78
N GLY A 139 23.93 -2.69 -2.62
CA GLY A 139 24.20 -1.25 -2.47
C GLY A 139 23.23 -0.39 -3.28
N SER A 140 22.03 -0.88 -3.57
CA SER A 140 21.04 -0.20 -4.42
C SER A 140 19.63 -0.34 -3.87
N ALA A 141 18.71 0.48 -4.39
CA ALA A 141 17.28 0.28 -4.19
C ALA A 141 16.83 -1.11 -4.70
N SER A 142 15.75 -1.64 -4.13
CA SER A 142 15.09 -2.90 -4.51
C SER A 142 14.24 -2.74 -5.78
N ILE A 143 14.86 -2.26 -6.85
CA ILE A 143 14.27 -1.99 -8.17
C ILE A 143 15.34 -2.17 -9.26
N ASP A 144 14.91 -2.46 -10.49
CA ASP A 144 15.81 -2.57 -11.64
C ASP A 144 16.69 -1.32 -11.81
N ALA A 145 17.95 -1.52 -12.18
CA ALA A 145 18.96 -0.46 -12.31
C ALA A 145 18.65 0.55 -13.44
N MET A 146 17.67 0.27 -14.29
CA MET A 146 17.16 1.23 -15.28
C MET A 146 16.45 2.42 -14.63
N PHE A 147 15.96 2.27 -13.40
CA PHE A 147 15.36 3.33 -12.61
C PHE A 147 16.41 4.05 -11.77
N SER A 148 16.41 5.37 -11.82
CA SER A 148 17.20 6.20 -10.93
C SER A 148 16.41 6.43 -9.64
N SER A 149 16.99 6.05 -8.50
CA SER A 149 16.44 6.32 -7.18
C SER A 149 17.37 7.25 -6.40
N THR A 150 16.81 8.32 -5.84
CA THR A 150 17.52 9.27 -5.00
C THR A 150 18.04 8.57 -3.74
N GLN A 151 19.33 8.70 -3.46
CA GLN A 151 19.92 8.19 -2.22
C GLN A 151 19.59 9.16 -1.08
N ILE A 152 19.22 8.61 0.06
CA ILE A 152 18.91 9.36 1.28
C ILE A 152 19.82 8.92 2.42
N THR A 153 19.86 9.72 3.49
CA THR A 153 20.36 9.27 4.79
C THR A 153 19.15 8.89 5.65
N ASN A 154 19.10 7.64 6.09
CA ASN A 154 18.00 7.14 6.91
C ASN A 154 18.11 7.55 8.39
N GLU A 155 17.13 7.16 9.19
CA GLU A 155 17.02 7.48 10.62
C GLU A 155 18.17 6.87 11.47
N ALA A 156 18.86 5.85 10.95
CA ALA A 156 20.06 5.27 11.53
C ALA A 156 21.36 6.00 11.11
N GLY A 157 21.27 7.06 10.29
CA GLY A 157 22.41 7.80 9.76
C GLY A 157 23.15 7.08 8.61
N GLN A 158 22.50 6.10 7.96
CA GLN A 158 23.11 5.26 6.93
C GLN A 158 22.63 5.67 5.52
N PRO A 159 23.45 5.44 4.46
CA PRO A 159 22.98 5.52 3.08
C PRO A 159 21.85 4.52 2.82
N ASP A 160 20.77 5.02 2.23
CA ASP A 160 19.56 4.24 1.96
C ASP A 160 18.77 4.80 0.77
N TYR A 161 17.61 4.21 0.51
CA TYR A 161 16.67 4.65 -0.52
C TYR A 161 15.27 4.89 0.08
N PRO A 162 14.47 5.80 -0.50
CA PRO A 162 13.24 6.24 0.12
C PRO A 162 12.10 5.22 0.00
N PHE A 163 11.02 5.52 0.71
CA PHE A 163 9.72 4.91 0.48
C PHE A 163 8.96 5.73 -0.56
N TYR A 164 8.10 5.07 -1.32
CA TYR A 164 7.38 5.70 -2.42
C TYR A 164 5.88 5.57 -2.22
N TRP A 165 5.18 6.69 -2.34
CA TRP A 165 3.74 6.71 -2.25
C TRP A 165 3.08 5.93 -3.38
N THR A 166 1.95 5.29 -3.04
CA THR A 166 0.99 4.76 -4.00
C THR A 166 -0.28 5.63 -3.97
N GLY A 167 -1.08 5.61 -5.04
CA GLY A 167 -2.43 6.19 -5.06
C GLY A 167 -3.47 5.37 -4.29
N THR A 168 -3.06 4.32 -3.57
CA THR A 168 -3.98 3.42 -2.87
C THR A 168 -4.14 3.83 -1.41
N THR A 169 -5.40 4.08 -1.01
CA THR A 169 -5.75 4.30 0.40
C THR A 169 -5.61 3.00 1.18
N HIS A 170 -4.95 3.07 2.33
CA HIS A 170 -4.93 1.96 3.30
C HIS A 170 -6.00 2.20 4.35
N VAL A 171 -7.05 1.36 4.34
CA VAL A 171 -8.12 1.42 5.34
C VAL A 171 -7.67 0.66 6.58
N LYS A 172 -7.54 1.38 7.69
CA LYS A 172 -7.19 0.79 8.99
C LYS A 172 -8.33 -0.09 9.51
N SER A 173 -8.03 -0.95 10.48
CA SER A 173 -9.01 -1.85 11.11
C SER A 173 -10.21 -1.14 11.74
N ASN A 174 -10.10 0.17 12.04
CA ASN A 174 -11.20 0.99 12.53
C ASN A 174 -12.02 1.66 11.41
N GLY A 175 -11.78 1.30 10.15
CA GLY A 175 -12.48 1.83 8.98
C GLY A 175 -11.95 3.18 8.46
N MET A 176 -10.95 3.79 9.13
CA MET A 176 -10.39 5.07 8.68
C MET A 176 -9.43 4.89 7.51
N GLY A 177 -9.65 5.66 6.44
CA GLY A 177 -8.80 5.74 5.24
C GLY A 177 -7.89 6.98 5.22
N ASP A 178 -7.46 7.43 6.38
CA ASP A 178 -6.53 8.55 6.60
C ASP A 178 -5.07 8.18 6.31
N ASN A 179 -4.79 6.90 6.03
CA ASN A 179 -3.48 6.41 5.59
C ASN A 179 -3.48 6.07 4.10
N ALA A 180 -2.31 6.17 3.47
CA ALA A 180 -2.04 5.66 2.13
C ALA A 180 -0.96 4.59 2.17
N ALA A 181 -1.03 3.64 1.24
CA ALA A 181 0.00 2.63 1.10
C ALA A 181 1.27 3.22 0.48
N TYR A 182 2.42 2.74 0.92
CA TYR A 182 3.72 3.00 0.32
C TYR A 182 4.47 1.69 0.07
N VAL A 183 5.45 1.74 -0.83
CA VAL A 183 6.42 0.65 -1.05
C VAL A 183 7.82 1.15 -0.66
N SER A 184 8.53 0.36 0.15
CA SER A 184 9.90 0.66 0.60
C SER A 184 10.91 0.15 -0.43
N PHE A 185 11.58 1.02 -1.16
CA PHE A 185 12.66 0.60 -2.06
C PHE A 185 14.04 0.57 -1.37
N GLY A 186 14.15 1.19 -0.19
CA GLY A 186 15.26 1.01 0.76
C GLY A 186 14.87 0.13 1.94
N ARG A 187 15.63 0.17 3.03
CA ARG A 187 15.34 -0.61 4.25
C ARG A 187 14.03 -0.14 4.87
N ALA A 188 13.13 -1.08 5.17
CA ALA A 188 11.87 -0.77 5.83
C ALA A 188 12.10 -0.69 7.35
N LEU A 189 12.56 0.48 7.79
CA LEU A 189 13.09 0.70 9.13
C LEU A 189 12.03 0.71 10.24
N GLY A 190 12.49 0.30 11.42
CA GLY A 190 11.80 0.49 12.69
C GLY A 190 12.80 0.72 13.82
N TYR A 191 12.35 1.38 14.89
CA TYR A 191 13.09 1.49 16.14
C TYR A 191 12.77 0.28 17.02
N PHE A 192 13.62 -0.73 16.94
CA PHE A 192 13.45 -2.00 17.62
C PHE A 192 14.66 -2.30 18.49
N GLN A 193 14.45 -2.81 19.70
CA GLN A 193 15.54 -3.12 20.65
C GLN A 193 16.53 -1.94 20.86
N ASN A 194 15.97 -0.72 20.99
CA ASN A 194 16.71 0.54 21.20
C ASN A 194 17.64 0.94 20.04
N GLN A 195 17.40 0.45 18.82
CA GLN A 195 18.18 0.80 17.63
C GLN A 195 17.26 0.92 16.41
N TYR A 196 17.63 1.82 15.49
CA TYR A 196 17.04 1.81 14.15
C TYR A 196 17.65 0.67 13.34
N MET A 197 16.79 -0.18 12.76
CA MET A 197 17.21 -1.31 11.93
C MET A 197 16.12 -1.65 10.91
N ASP A 198 16.48 -2.40 9.87
CA ASP A 198 15.51 -2.96 8.93
C ASP A 198 14.64 -4.01 9.65
N VAL A 199 13.33 -3.76 9.72
CA VAL A 199 12.39 -4.66 10.43
C VAL A 199 11.44 -5.38 9.46
N HIS A 200 11.30 -4.90 8.23
CA HIS A 200 10.35 -5.44 7.25
C HIS A 200 10.93 -5.72 5.86
N GLY A 201 12.19 -5.36 5.59
CA GLY A 201 12.89 -5.62 4.33
C GLY A 201 12.62 -4.60 3.21
N ALA A 202 13.61 -4.35 2.37
CA ALA A 202 13.45 -3.61 1.12
C ALA A 202 12.56 -4.39 0.15
N GLY A 203 11.47 -3.76 -0.28
CA GLY A 203 10.34 -4.37 -1.00
C GLY A 203 9.07 -4.50 -0.16
N ALA A 204 9.06 -4.05 1.10
CA ALA A 204 7.87 -4.04 1.94
C ALA A 204 6.81 -3.03 1.45
N GLN A 205 5.54 -3.41 1.58
CA GLN A 205 4.38 -2.53 1.42
C GLN A 205 3.72 -2.29 2.79
N ARG A 206 3.70 -1.04 3.21
CA ARG A 206 3.10 -0.60 4.48
C ARG A 206 2.23 0.62 4.21
N SER A 207 1.94 1.42 5.24
CA SER A 207 1.14 2.62 5.09
C SER A 207 1.57 3.70 6.08
N ASP A 208 1.46 4.95 5.66
CA ASP A 208 1.68 6.14 6.49
C ASP A 208 0.46 7.07 6.41
N PRO A 209 0.29 8.00 7.37
CA PRO A 209 -0.74 9.03 7.30
C PRO A 209 -0.60 9.88 6.03
N LYS A 210 -1.74 10.25 5.43
CA LYS A 210 -1.76 11.04 4.18
C LYS A 210 -1.31 12.49 4.36
N SER A 211 -1.48 13.05 5.56
CA SER A 211 -1.25 14.46 5.88
C SER A 211 -1.14 14.64 7.40
N GLY A 212 -0.93 15.88 7.86
CA GLY A 212 -0.85 16.25 9.28
C GLY A 212 0.52 16.78 9.67
N ASN A 213 0.78 16.93 10.97
CA ASN A 213 2.11 17.27 11.48
C ASN A 213 2.74 16.08 12.18
N MET A 214 4.06 15.93 12.09
CA MET A 214 4.75 14.80 12.71
C MET A 214 4.58 14.78 14.24
N SER A 215 4.33 15.94 14.87
CA SER A 215 4.00 16.06 16.30
C SER A 215 2.68 15.39 16.69
N ASP A 216 1.78 15.17 15.72
CA ASP A 216 0.45 14.60 15.93
C ASP A 216 0.50 13.07 15.94
N TYR A 217 1.65 12.49 15.57
CA TYR A 217 1.86 11.06 15.45
C TYR A 217 2.96 10.57 16.41
N PRO A 218 2.87 9.31 16.87
CA PRO A 218 4.00 8.71 17.57
C PRO A 218 5.21 8.65 16.62
N GLN A 219 6.42 8.78 17.19
CA GLN A 219 7.65 8.68 16.40
C GLN A 219 7.78 7.35 15.64
N THR A 220 7.14 6.31 16.16
CA THR A 220 7.15 4.97 15.59
C THR A 220 5.80 4.26 15.73
N HIS A 221 5.51 3.30 14.87
CA HIS A 221 4.24 2.58 14.84
C HIS A 221 4.39 1.06 15.07
N GLY A 222 3.52 0.50 15.92
CA GLY A 222 3.42 -0.94 16.13
C GLY A 222 4.60 -1.57 16.89
N PRO A 223 4.61 -2.91 17.02
CA PRO A 223 5.53 -3.63 17.92
C PRO A 223 7.01 -3.58 17.52
N GLN A 224 7.29 -3.45 16.22
CA GLN A 224 8.65 -3.30 15.69
C GLN A 224 9.09 -1.83 15.61
N GLY A 225 8.23 -0.89 16.05
CA GLY A 225 8.52 0.52 16.02
C GLY A 225 8.74 1.06 14.61
N ASP A 226 7.91 0.67 13.64
CA ASP A 226 7.98 1.12 12.25
C ASP A 226 8.18 2.64 12.18
N VAL A 227 9.17 3.07 11.41
CA VAL A 227 9.39 4.50 11.14
C VAL A 227 8.17 5.03 10.39
N LEU A 228 7.63 6.14 10.89
CA LEU A 228 6.52 6.85 10.27
C LEU A 228 7.04 8.06 9.50
N ARG A 229 6.65 8.20 8.23
CA ARG A 229 7.01 9.34 7.38
C ARG A 229 5.76 9.99 6.80
N LEU A 230 5.58 11.28 7.07
CA LEU A 230 4.55 12.08 6.39
C LEU A 230 4.95 12.44 4.95
N HIS A 231 6.25 12.39 4.65
CA HIS A 231 6.80 12.77 3.36
C HIS A 231 7.50 11.57 2.75
N ASN A 232 6.88 10.94 1.74
CA ASN A 232 7.46 9.86 0.96
C ASN A 232 7.70 10.34 -0.48
N TYR A 233 8.59 9.66 -1.19
CA TYR A 233 8.99 10.02 -2.55
C TYR A 233 7.92 9.55 -3.55
N VAL A 234 8.04 10.02 -4.78
CA VAL A 234 7.07 9.72 -5.84
C VAL A 234 7.79 9.26 -7.10
N ARG A 235 7.21 8.23 -7.75
CA ARG A 235 7.55 7.80 -9.10
C ARG A 235 6.25 7.65 -9.87
N CYS A 236 6.01 8.52 -10.82
CA CYS A 236 4.76 8.52 -11.56
C CYS A 236 4.73 7.43 -12.64
N VAL A 237 3.51 7.00 -12.97
CA VAL A 237 3.22 6.04 -14.04
C VAL A 237 2.18 6.62 -14.99
N ARG A 238 2.13 6.11 -16.21
CA ARG A 238 1.07 6.39 -17.19
C ARG A 238 0.68 5.13 -17.95
N GLY A 239 -0.50 5.19 -18.55
CA GLY A 239 -1.13 4.05 -19.24
C GLY A 239 -2.01 3.21 -18.31
N GLU A 240 -2.69 2.25 -18.90
CA GLU A 240 -3.50 1.25 -18.20
C GLU A 240 -2.75 -0.07 -18.21
N SER A 241 -2.68 -0.73 -17.06
CA SER A 241 -1.98 -2.01 -16.95
C SER A 241 -2.71 -3.08 -17.79
N THR A 242 -1.98 -3.72 -18.69
CA THR A 242 -2.47 -4.86 -19.46
C THR A 242 -2.19 -6.19 -18.77
N VAL A 243 -1.68 -6.18 -17.54
CA VAL A 243 -1.50 -7.40 -16.73
C VAL A 243 -2.89 -7.96 -16.45
N THR A 244 -3.32 -8.91 -17.27
CA THR A 244 -4.52 -9.70 -17.01
C THR A 244 -4.24 -10.60 -15.81
N GLU A 245 -5.04 -10.43 -14.75
CA GLU A 245 -5.17 -11.48 -13.73
C GLU A 245 -5.53 -12.77 -14.50
N GLY A 246 -4.70 -13.81 -14.34
CA GLY A 246 -4.56 -14.90 -15.30
C GLY A 246 -5.86 -15.42 -15.90
N GLU A 247 -5.80 -15.77 -17.19
CA GLU A 247 -6.89 -16.37 -17.97
C GLU A 247 -7.83 -17.20 -17.10
N SER A 248 -9.09 -16.78 -17.04
CA SER A 248 -10.15 -17.50 -16.36
C SER A 248 -10.21 -18.92 -16.92
N TYR A 249 -9.72 -19.88 -16.14
CA TYR A 249 -9.79 -21.29 -16.47
C TYR A 249 -11.27 -21.71 -16.42
N THR A 250 -11.95 -21.72 -17.56
CA THR A 250 -13.34 -22.17 -17.73
C THR A 250 -13.45 -23.70 -17.73
N GLY A 251 -12.81 -24.35 -16.77
CA GLY A 251 -12.76 -25.81 -16.69
C GLY A 251 -12.56 -26.32 -15.26
N GLY A 252 -13.65 -26.52 -14.54
CA GLY A 252 -13.63 -27.15 -13.23
C GLY A 252 -15.03 -27.34 -12.66
N THR A 253 -15.53 -28.56 -12.78
CA THR A 253 -16.81 -29.07 -12.31
C THR A 253 -17.19 -28.59 -10.90
N THR A 254 -18.45 -28.16 -10.75
CA THR A 254 -19.10 -27.82 -9.49
C THR A 254 -18.87 -28.91 -8.43
N ILE A 255 -18.22 -28.55 -7.33
CA ILE A 255 -18.36 -29.26 -6.06
C ILE A 255 -19.34 -28.45 -5.21
N ASP A 256 -20.50 -29.07 -5.00
CA ASP A 256 -21.55 -28.63 -4.09
C ASP A 256 -21.00 -28.59 -2.65
N GLN A 257 -21.05 -27.41 -2.03
CA GLN A 257 -20.90 -27.22 -0.59
C GLN A 257 -22.04 -26.29 -0.17
N GLY A 258 -23.20 -26.89 0.08
CA GLY A 258 -24.28 -26.27 0.83
C GLY A 258 -23.79 -25.87 2.24
N GLY A 259 -23.98 -24.60 2.58
CA GLY A 259 -23.59 -24.04 3.86
C GLY A 259 -23.95 -22.56 3.94
N SER A 260 -25.26 -22.28 4.01
CA SER A 260 -25.77 -20.95 4.30
C SER A 260 -25.53 -20.60 5.77
N SER A 261 -24.70 -19.59 6.02
CA SER A 261 -24.76 -18.81 7.26
C SER A 261 -24.49 -17.35 6.93
N GLU A 262 -25.56 -16.56 6.85
CA GLU A 262 -25.49 -15.10 6.88
C GLU A 262 -24.83 -14.64 8.19
N PRO A 263 -23.96 -13.62 8.16
CA PRO A 263 -23.48 -13.01 9.40
C PRO A 263 -24.61 -12.16 10.03
N PRO A 264 -24.71 -12.12 11.37
CA PRO A 264 -25.76 -11.40 12.05
C PRO A 264 -25.60 -9.88 11.90
N SER A 265 -26.70 -9.22 11.56
CA SER A 265 -26.83 -7.77 11.56
C SER A 265 -27.04 -7.25 12.99
N GLU A 266 -26.10 -6.48 13.53
CA GLU A 266 -26.36 -5.58 14.66
C GLU A 266 -25.83 -4.16 14.40
N PRO A 267 -26.49 -3.12 14.96
CA PRO A 267 -26.35 -1.76 14.49
C PRO A 267 -25.17 -1.06 15.16
N MET A 268 -24.11 -0.80 14.41
CA MET A 268 -23.04 0.07 14.87
C MET A 268 -23.47 1.54 14.79
N SER A 269 -23.78 2.10 15.96
CA SER A 269 -23.96 3.54 16.16
C SER A 269 -22.61 4.25 15.99
N SER A 270 -22.35 4.76 14.79
CA SER A 270 -21.18 5.59 14.48
C SER A 270 -21.57 7.08 14.55
N GLN A 271 -21.19 7.78 15.61
CA GLN A 271 -20.97 9.23 15.53
C GLN A 271 -19.55 9.47 15.00
N PRO A 272 -19.36 10.26 13.93
CA PRO A 272 -18.03 10.64 13.49
C PRO A 272 -17.56 11.93 14.19
N PRO A 273 -16.28 12.00 14.56
CA PRO A 273 -15.57 13.29 14.55
C PRO A 273 -14.12 13.13 14.03
N SER A 274 -13.37 14.13 13.57
CA SER A 274 -13.61 15.46 13.02
C SER A 274 -12.33 15.78 12.24
N GLY A 275 -12.39 15.97 10.92
CA GLY A 275 -11.20 16.23 10.10
C GLY A 275 -11.59 16.47 8.65
N GLY A 276 -11.69 17.75 8.27
CA GLY A 276 -12.18 18.22 6.97
C GLY A 276 -13.71 18.34 6.93
N GLU A 277 -14.21 19.50 6.49
CA GLU A 277 -15.62 19.66 6.16
C GLU A 277 -15.91 18.82 4.89
N PRO A 278 -16.98 18.00 4.85
CA PRO A 278 -17.30 17.22 3.65
C PRO A 278 -17.47 18.13 2.42
N PRO A 279 -17.12 17.66 1.20
CA PRO A 279 -17.38 18.41 -0.03
C PRO A 279 -18.84 18.86 -0.13
N VAL A 280 -19.07 20.06 -0.68
CA VAL A 280 -20.40 20.68 -0.77
C VAL A 280 -21.38 19.77 -1.54
N GLU A 281 -20.89 19.04 -2.53
CA GLU A 281 -21.66 18.09 -3.33
C GLU A 281 -22.17 16.92 -2.47
N ALA A 282 -21.34 16.43 -1.55
CA ALA A 282 -21.70 15.36 -0.62
C ALA A 282 -22.73 15.84 0.42
N GLN A 283 -22.60 17.08 0.91
CA GLN A 283 -23.61 17.69 1.80
C GLN A 283 -24.94 17.91 1.08
N THR A 284 -24.89 18.45 -0.14
CA THR A 284 -26.08 18.72 -0.98
C THR A 284 -26.86 17.44 -1.27
N ALA A 285 -26.17 16.33 -1.54
CA ALA A 285 -26.81 15.03 -1.80
C ALA A 285 -27.62 14.47 -0.62
N CYS A 286 -27.42 15.02 0.58
CA CYS A 286 -28.11 14.67 1.82
C CYS A 286 -28.96 15.79 2.42
N SER A 287 -29.09 16.93 1.73
CA SER A 287 -29.98 18.01 2.16
C SER A 287 -31.44 17.53 2.19
N GLY A 288 -32.10 17.66 3.34
CA GLY A 288 -33.48 17.23 3.56
C GLY A 288 -33.69 15.71 3.68
N LYS A 289 -32.62 14.91 3.72
CA LYS A 289 -32.70 13.45 3.89
C LYS A 289 -32.43 13.03 5.33
N SER A 290 -32.99 11.89 5.73
CA SER A 290 -32.75 11.28 7.04
C SER A 290 -31.45 10.47 7.07
N ASN A 291 -30.94 10.21 8.28
CA ASN A 291 -29.82 9.29 8.48
C ASN A 291 -30.11 7.92 7.85
N GLY A 292 -29.17 7.40 7.06
CA GLY A 292 -29.32 6.12 6.34
C GLY A 292 -30.06 6.19 5.01
N ALA A 293 -30.58 7.35 4.60
CA ALA A 293 -31.17 7.50 3.28
C ALA A 293 -30.12 7.39 2.18
N SER A 294 -30.46 6.72 1.07
CA SER A 294 -29.57 6.59 -0.08
C SER A 294 -29.27 7.96 -0.70
N CYS A 295 -28.03 8.14 -1.13
CA CYS A 295 -27.53 9.36 -1.75
C CYS A 295 -26.50 9.03 -2.83
N SER A 296 -26.33 9.96 -3.77
CA SER A 296 -25.25 9.92 -4.75
C SER A 296 -24.90 11.33 -5.19
N PHE A 297 -23.65 11.54 -5.57
CA PHE A 297 -23.15 12.81 -6.09
C PHE A 297 -22.03 12.57 -7.11
N GLN A 298 -21.76 13.58 -7.94
CA GLN A 298 -20.69 13.53 -8.92
C GLN A 298 -19.39 14.05 -8.31
N ALA A 299 -18.35 13.23 -8.30
CA ALA A 299 -16.98 13.60 -7.97
C ALA A 299 -16.13 13.70 -9.26
N PRO A 300 -14.94 14.34 -9.23
CA PRO A 300 -14.04 14.42 -10.38
C PRO A 300 -13.69 13.05 -11.00
N HIS A 301 -13.72 11.97 -10.22
CA HIS A 301 -13.40 10.61 -10.64
C HIS A 301 -14.62 9.71 -10.86
N GLY A 302 -15.84 10.28 -10.90
CA GLY A 302 -17.07 9.55 -11.19
C GLY A 302 -18.18 9.75 -10.17
N THR A 303 -19.28 9.01 -10.34
CA THR A 303 -20.42 9.06 -9.42
C THR A 303 -20.13 8.27 -8.16
N ILE A 304 -20.19 8.92 -7.00
CA ILE A 304 -20.11 8.29 -5.70
C ILE A 304 -21.54 8.03 -5.21
N SER A 305 -21.84 6.80 -4.78
CA SER A 305 -23.13 6.41 -4.20
C SER A 305 -22.91 5.88 -2.80
N GLY A 306 -23.86 6.12 -1.90
CA GLY A 306 -23.74 5.74 -0.50
C GLY A 306 -24.99 6.07 0.31
N SER A 307 -24.80 6.35 1.60
CA SER A 307 -25.87 6.69 2.55
C SER A 307 -25.59 8.00 3.29
N CYS A 308 -26.63 8.74 3.60
CA CYS A 308 -26.54 9.96 4.39
C CYS A 308 -26.15 9.64 5.84
N ARG A 309 -25.05 10.23 6.31
CA ARG A 309 -24.58 10.11 7.70
C ARG A 309 -24.39 11.50 8.30
N SER A 310 -24.61 11.63 9.61
CA SER A 310 -24.31 12.87 10.33
C SER A 310 -22.81 13.06 10.38
N VAL A 311 -22.30 14.21 9.94
CA VAL A 311 -20.88 14.60 10.01
C VAL A 311 -20.80 15.99 10.65
N GLY A 312 -20.39 16.07 11.91
CA GLY A 312 -20.46 17.32 12.67
C GLY A 312 -21.91 17.77 12.90
N SER A 313 -22.26 18.97 12.44
CA SER A 313 -23.62 19.56 12.55
C SER A 313 -24.51 19.35 11.31
N SER A 314 -23.99 18.71 10.24
CA SER A 314 -24.73 18.49 8.99
C SER A 314 -24.79 17.00 8.61
N PHE A 315 -25.56 16.67 7.57
CA PHE A 315 -25.55 15.36 6.93
C PHE A 315 -24.73 15.42 5.64
N ALA A 316 -23.94 14.38 5.38
CA ALA A 316 -23.21 14.23 4.13
C ALA A 316 -23.36 12.80 3.57
N CYS A 317 -23.24 12.68 2.26
CA CYS A 317 -23.27 11.40 1.57
C CYS A 317 -21.94 10.67 1.75
N VAL A 318 -21.98 9.51 2.41
CA VAL A 318 -20.81 8.67 2.69
C VAL A 318 -20.96 7.36 1.92
N PRO A 319 -19.95 6.94 1.12
CA PRO A 319 -19.97 5.66 0.40
C PRO A 319 -20.23 4.47 1.32
#